data_AF-A0A7S2BXR4-F1
#
_entry.id   AF-A0A7S2BXR4-F1
#
_cell.length_a   1.000
_cell.length_b   1.000
_cell.length_c   1.000
_cell.angle_alpha   90.00
_cell.angle_beta   90.00
_cell.angle_gamma   90.00
#
_symmetry.space_group_name_H-M   'P 1'
#
loop_
_entity.id
_entity.type
_entity.pdbx_description
1 polymer ?
#
loop_
_entity_poly.entity_id
_entity_poly.type
_entity_poly.pdbx_seq_one_letter_code
_entity_poly.pdbx_strand_id
1 'polypeptide(L)'
;GKPVLCLPLMAVFASLAVISFTQFGRLSRRAVGWTTQRILHALVFMVCTVRVVFFLVALNEWDLTTGTLKNYSAGDGWHSFARMIFYASDELPALLLFTIYSAVVLFWAELYLIAADNMSLYEQFLYPLHSICNLCAFLILGMLLVMYATEWKTEDYYITTWYAMFLSSLYLVAASGFWYIGRSAATELKQVPIELQMRKKLLKEVGTITLISTTCMVFRAAVLITVMNQPLYLDRVVPFSCAVAYFVLLEGLPLVVVLVFYRRMPLPSRELLPEEGKLLGNQPFSYQGTVDMGMGGGPGGGWSVPDPSRSTLSVEESIKRLSAPEGSWDGNL
;
A
#
# COMPACT_ATOMS: atom_id res chain seq x y z
N GLY A 1 -26.31 -12.72 21.56
CA GLY A 1 -25.41 -13.09 20.46
C GLY A 1 -24.84 -11.88 19.75
N LYS A 2 -25.58 -11.29 18.81
CA LYS A 2 -25.10 -10.25 17.86
C LYS A 2 -24.38 -9.06 18.51
N PRO A 3 -24.95 -8.38 19.54
CA PRO A 3 -24.27 -7.26 20.19
C PRO A 3 -22.96 -7.66 20.88
N VAL A 4 -22.86 -8.91 21.37
CA VAL A 4 -21.65 -9.42 22.04
C VAL A 4 -20.50 -9.63 21.05
N LEU A 5 -20.80 -9.96 19.78
CA LEU A 5 -19.80 -10.08 18.73
C LEU A 5 -19.39 -8.71 18.17
N CYS A 6 -20.38 -7.96 17.67
CA CYS A 6 -20.10 -6.83 16.82
C CYS A 6 -19.71 -5.57 17.58
N LEU A 7 -20.27 -5.30 18.78
CA LEU A 7 -19.95 -4.07 19.53
C LEU A 7 -18.49 -4.00 19.98
N PRO A 8 -17.88 -5.06 20.55
CA PRO A 8 -16.47 -5.03 20.92
C PRO A 8 -15.55 -4.89 19.69
N LEU A 9 -15.83 -5.63 18.61
CA LEU A 9 -15.05 -5.53 17.37
C LEU A 9 -15.16 -4.14 16.76
N MET A 10 -16.36 -3.59 16.69
CA MET A 10 -16.60 -2.21 16.24
C MET A 10 -15.83 -1.20 17.08
N ALA A 11 -15.81 -1.34 18.41
CA ALA A 11 -15.03 -0.46 19.29
C ALA A 11 -13.51 -0.56 19.02
N VAL A 12 -12.99 -1.77 18.78
CA VAL A 12 -11.58 -1.98 18.40
C VAL A 12 -11.27 -1.26 17.08
N PHE A 13 -12.03 -1.51 16.01
CA PHE A 13 -11.77 -0.86 14.72
C PHE A 13 -12.02 0.66 14.74
N ALA A 14 -13.01 1.14 15.49
CA ALA A 14 -13.22 2.57 15.69
C ALA A 14 -12.03 3.23 16.38
N SER A 15 -11.45 2.58 17.40
CA SER A 15 -10.24 3.08 18.06
C SER A 15 -9.05 3.15 17.10
N LEU A 16 -8.87 2.13 16.25
CA LEU A 16 -7.83 2.12 15.22
C LEU A 16 -8.07 3.21 14.16
N ALA A 17 -9.33 3.46 13.78
CA ALA A 17 -9.69 4.55 12.86
C ALA A 17 -9.31 5.92 13.46
N VAL A 18 -9.64 6.18 14.72
CA VAL A 18 -9.26 7.43 15.40
C VAL A 18 -7.73 7.58 15.49
N ILE A 19 -7.02 6.51 15.86
CA ILE A 19 -5.55 6.53 15.93
C ILE A 19 -4.95 6.83 14.56
N SER A 20 -5.36 6.10 13.51
CA SER A 20 -4.84 6.28 12.16
C SER A 20 -5.16 7.65 11.58
N PHE A 21 -6.38 8.17 11.80
CA PHE A 21 -6.77 9.52 11.38
C PHE A 21 -5.95 10.61 12.06
N THR A 22 -5.75 10.49 13.37
CA THR A 22 -4.92 11.46 14.11
C THR A 22 -3.46 11.43 13.67
N GLN A 23 -2.90 10.24 13.38
CA GLN A 23 -1.57 10.14 12.77
C GLN A 23 -1.54 10.79 11.39
N PHE A 24 -2.50 10.47 10.51
CA PHE A 24 -2.61 11.06 9.18
C PHE A 24 -2.65 12.60 9.25
N GLY A 25 -3.54 13.18 10.06
CA GLY A 25 -3.65 14.64 10.20
C GLY A 25 -2.42 15.32 10.81
N ARG A 26 -1.65 14.61 11.65
CA ARG A 26 -0.35 15.11 12.14
C ARG A 26 0.70 15.08 11.04
N LEU A 27 0.77 13.99 10.29
CA LEU A 27 1.72 13.86 9.18
C LEU A 27 1.41 14.91 8.12
N SER A 28 0.16 15.05 7.69
CA SER A 28 -0.30 16.00 6.66
C SER A 28 0.07 17.46 6.96
N ARG A 29 0.16 17.84 8.24
CA ARG A 29 0.58 19.19 8.66
C ARG A 29 2.10 19.42 8.66
N ARG A 30 2.93 18.37 8.69
CA ARG A 30 4.39 18.49 8.88
C ARG A 30 5.18 18.56 7.58
N ALA A 31 4.70 17.99 6.50
CA ALA A 31 5.41 17.93 5.22
C ALA A 31 4.48 18.32 4.06
N VAL A 32 5.04 18.73 2.93
CA VAL A 32 4.28 18.99 1.70
C VAL A 32 4.44 17.76 0.80
N GLY A 33 3.34 17.16 0.33
CA GLY A 33 3.37 16.00 -0.59
C GLY A 33 2.87 14.65 -0.03
N TRP A 34 2.56 13.71 -0.93
CA TRP A 34 2.02 12.39 -0.58
C TRP A 34 3.13 11.35 -0.35
N THR A 35 3.61 11.27 0.89
CA THR A 35 4.59 10.25 1.31
C THR A 35 3.93 8.87 1.50
N THR A 36 4.67 7.78 1.32
CA THR A 36 4.21 6.38 1.57
C THR A 36 3.59 6.22 2.96
N GLN A 37 4.14 6.88 3.98
CA GLN A 37 3.58 6.86 5.34
C GLN A 37 2.15 7.44 5.42
N ARG A 38 1.89 8.56 4.75
CA ARG A 38 0.56 9.19 4.68
C ARG A 38 -0.43 8.28 3.99
N ILE A 39 -0.03 7.68 2.88
CA ILE A 39 -0.86 6.76 2.11
C ILE A 39 -1.25 5.57 2.99
N LEU A 40 -0.30 4.96 3.69
CA LEU A 40 -0.57 3.82 4.58
C LEU A 40 -1.49 4.20 5.75
N HIS A 41 -1.28 5.35 6.40
CA HIS A 41 -2.19 5.80 7.47
C HIS A 41 -3.60 6.10 6.94
N ALA A 42 -3.73 6.67 5.75
CA ALA A 42 -5.01 6.91 5.10
C ALA A 42 -5.73 5.60 4.73
N LEU A 43 -5.01 4.63 4.16
CA LEU A 43 -5.56 3.31 3.83
C LEU A 43 -6.02 2.57 5.09
N VAL A 44 -5.23 2.58 6.17
CA VAL A 44 -5.63 1.95 7.45
C VAL A 44 -6.88 2.64 8.02
N PHE A 45 -6.96 3.97 7.95
CA PHE A 45 -8.15 4.70 8.36
C PHE A 45 -9.39 4.28 7.56
N MET A 46 -9.25 4.14 6.23
CA MET A 46 -10.33 3.66 5.37
C MET A 46 -10.77 2.24 5.74
N VAL A 47 -9.83 1.30 5.87
CA VAL A 47 -10.11 -0.09 6.29
C VAL A 47 -10.92 -0.13 7.59
N CYS A 48 -10.43 0.58 8.61
CA CYS A 48 -11.07 0.59 9.92
C CYS A 48 -12.46 1.23 9.88
N THR A 49 -12.63 2.31 9.12
CA THR A 49 -13.94 2.99 8.96
C THR A 49 -14.94 2.09 8.26
N VAL A 50 -14.54 1.45 7.15
CA VAL A 50 -15.41 0.52 6.42
C VAL A 50 -15.76 -0.69 7.29
N ARG A 51 -14.84 -1.18 8.13
CA ARG A 51 -15.15 -2.25 9.10
C ARG A 51 -16.14 -1.84 10.18
N VAL A 52 -16.08 -0.59 10.66
CA VAL A 52 -17.11 -0.07 11.57
C VAL A 52 -18.48 -0.09 10.89
N VAL A 53 -18.56 0.35 9.62
CA VAL A 53 -19.80 0.26 8.82
C VAL A 53 -20.27 -1.18 8.66
N PHE A 54 -19.37 -2.11 8.34
CA PHE A 54 -19.69 -3.53 8.25
C PHE A 54 -20.32 -4.07 9.54
N PHE A 55 -19.71 -3.81 10.71
CA PHE A 55 -20.26 -4.28 11.99
C PHE A 55 -21.59 -3.62 12.34
N LEU A 56 -21.80 -2.35 11.98
CA LEU A 56 -23.09 -1.67 12.14
C LEU A 56 -24.18 -2.33 11.29
N VAL A 57 -23.90 -2.66 10.03
CA VAL A 57 -24.86 -3.33 9.16
C VAL A 57 -25.08 -4.78 9.61
N ALA A 58 -24.02 -5.50 9.99
CA ALA A 58 -24.09 -6.87 10.50
C ALA A 58 -24.94 -6.96 11.77
N LEU A 59 -24.87 -5.98 12.68
CA LEU A 59 -25.74 -5.92 13.86
C LEU A 59 -27.23 -5.96 13.53
N ASN A 60 -27.61 -5.28 12.44
CA ASN A 60 -29.00 -5.10 12.04
C ASN A 60 -29.51 -6.23 11.13
N GLU A 61 -28.70 -6.65 10.16
CA GLU A 61 -29.13 -7.49 9.04
C GLU A 61 -28.67 -8.95 9.11
N TRP A 62 -27.55 -9.25 9.79
CA TRP A 62 -27.01 -10.62 9.84
C TRP A 62 -27.82 -11.50 10.79
N ASP A 63 -28.23 -12.70 10.38
CA ASP A 63 -28.81 -13.70 11.27
C ASP A 63 -27.76 -14.74 11.71
N LEU A 64 -27.58 -14.88 13.04
CA LEU A 64 -26.61 -15.80 13.62
C LEU A 64 -27.01 -17.26 13.44
N THR A 65 -28.31 -17.53 13.32
CA THR A 65 -28.89 -18.88 13.36
C THR A 65 -28.87 -19.51 11.97
N THR A 66 -29.19 -18.73 10.95
CA THR A 66 -29.13 -19.18 9.55
C THR A 66 -27.76 -18.99 8.92
N GLY A 67 -26.94 -18.07 9.47
CA GLY A 67 -25.64 -17.73 8.89
C GLY A 67 -25.77 -16.98 7.56
N THR A 68 -26.88 -16.25 7.38
CA THR A 68 -27.22 -15.49 6.18
C THR A 68 -27.80 -14.13 6.55
N LEU A 69 -27.90 -13.21 5.57
CA LEU A 69 -28.68 -11.98 5.79
C LEU A 69 -30.16 -12.34 5.90
N LYS A 70 -30.91 -11.55 6.66
CA LYS A 70 -32.37 -11.64 6.70
C LYS A 70 -32.95 -11.58 5.28
N ASN A 71 -33.79 -12.56 4.94
CA ASN A 71 -34.52 -12.59 3.69
C ASN A 71 -35.75 -11.69 3.82
N TYR A 72 -35.80 -10.60 3.04
CA TYR A 72 -36.96 -9.73 2.94
C TYR A 72 -37.68 -9.99 1.61
N SER A 73 -39.01 -9.94 1.60
CA SER A 73 -39.80 -10.04 0.37
C SER A 73 -39.43 -8.92 -0.60
N ALA A 74 -39.37 -9.25 -1.89
CA ALA A 74 -39.11 -8.31 -2.97
C ALA A 74 -40.16 -7.19 -2.97
N GLY A 75 -39.79 -6.00 -2.49
CA GLY A 75 -40.69 -4.85 -2.35
C GLY A 75 -40.08 -3.70 -1.53
N ASP A 76 -39.17 -4.01 -0.61
CA ASP A 76 -38.55 -3.03 0.27
C ASP A 76 -37.15 -2.61 -0.23
N GLY A 77 -37.08 -1.46 -0.93
CA GLY A 77 -35.84 -0.97 -1.55
C GLY A 77 -34.66 -0.77 -0.58
N TRP A 78 -34.92 -0.55 0.70
CA TRP A 78 -33.89 -0.44 1.75
C TRP A 78 -33.09 -1.73 1.93
N HIS A 79 -33.74 -2.90 1.86
CA HIS A 79 -33.07 -4.18 2.14
C HIS A 79 -32.10 -4.59 1.03
N SER A 80 -32.44 -4.29 -0.23
CA SER A 80 -31.52 -4.47 -1.36
C SER A 80 -30.26 -3.60 -1.22
N PHE A 81 -30.43 -2.35 -0.78
CA PHE A 81 -29.31 -1.43 -0.54
C PHE A 81 -28.45 -1.86 0.66
N ALA A 82 -29.08 -2.25 1.78
CA ALA A 82 -28.38 -2.74 2.96
C ALA A 82 -27.54 -4.00 2.65
N ARG A 83 -28.07 -4.91 1.83
CA ARG A 83 -27.34 -6.09 1.33
C ARG A 83 -26.12 -5.69 0.50
N MET A 84 -26.25 -4.71 -0.38
CA MET A 84 -25.12 -4.21 -1.16
C MET A 84 -24.05 -3.59 -0.26
N ILE A 85 -24.43 -2.76 0.72
CA ILE A 85 -23.48 -2.18 1.69
C ILE A 85 -22.83 -3.29 2.52
N PHE A 86 -23.56 -4.32 2.94
CA PHE A 86 -23.02 -5.42 3.73
C PHE A 86 -21.87 -6.11 2.99
N TYR A 87 -22.12 -6.56 1.75
CA TYR A 87 -21.07 -7.19 0.94
C TYR A 87 -19.96 -6.19 0.60
N ALA A 88 -20.28 -4.97 0.16
CA ALA A 88 -19.25 -3.97 -0.13
C ALA A 88 -18.35 -3.70 1.10
N SER A 89 -18.94 -3.57 2.29
CA SER A 89 -18.21 -3.26 3.52
C SER A 89 -17.47 -4.46 4.10
N ASP A 90 -17.83 -5.68 3.71
CA ASP A 90 -17.05 -6.87 4.03
C ASP A 90 -15.82 -7.01 3.13
N GLU A 91 -16.02 -6.74 1.84
CA GLU A 91 -15.04 -7.01 0.79
C GLU A 91 -14.02 -5.90 0.58
N LEU A 92 -14.45 -4.64 0.67
CA LEU A 92 -13.56 -3.50 0.49
C LEU A 92 -12.40 -3.48 1.50
N PRO A 93 -12.58 -3.77 2.80
CA PRO A 93 -11.47 -3.90 3.74
C PRO A 93 -10.46 -4.98 3.32
N ALA A 94 -10.92 -6.10 2.76
CA ALA A 94 -10.06 -7.19 2.32
C ALA A 94 -9.11 -6.73 1.19
N LEU A 95 -9.63 -5.98 0.21
CA LEU A 95 -8.81 -5.41 -0.86
C LEU A 95 -7.92 -4.26 -0.42
N LEU A 96 -8.44 -3.35 0.42
CA LEU A 96 -7.63 -2.26 0.96
C LEU A 96 -6.46 -2.80 1.79
N LEU A 97 -6.67 -3.90 2.54
CA LEU A 97 -5.61 -4.62 3.22
C LEU A 97 -4.59 -5.18 2.23
N PHE A 98 -5.02 -5.81 1.13
CA PHE A 98 -4.11 -6.23 0.06
C PHE A 98 -3.31 -5.06 -0.52
N THR A 99 -3.93 -3.89 -0.73
CA THR A 99 -3.24 -2.67 -1.16
C THR A 99 -2.20 -2.21 -0.14
N ILE A 100 -2.54 -2.20 1.15
CA ILE A 100 -1.59 -1.90 2.23
C ILE A 100 -0.40 -2.86 2.16
N TYR A 101 -0.66 -4.17 2.12
CA TYR A 101 0.40 -5.18 2.10
C TYR A 101 1.28 -5.10 0.87
N SER A 102 0.69 -4.95 -0.31
CA SER A 102 1.45 -4.79 -1.55
C SER A 102 2.24 -3.48 -1.59
N ALA A 103 1.74 -2.40 -0.98
CA ALA A 103 2.47 -1.14 -0.86
C ALA A 103 3.65 -1.26 0.12
N VAL A 104 3.48 -2.02 1.22
CA VAL A 104 4.57 -2.35 2.15
C VAL A 104 5.63 -3.19 1.43
N VAL A 105 5.24 -4.18 0.64
CA VAL A 105 6.16 -4.98 -0.18
C VAL A 105 6.90 -4.12 -1.21
N LEU A 106 6.19 -3.20 -1.88
CA LEU A 106 6.80 -2.27 -2.84
C LEU A 106 7.82 -1.36 -2.15
N PHE A 107 7.52 -0.87 -0.95
CA PHE A 107 8.47 -0.12 -0.13
C PHE A 107 9.71 -0.95 0.25
N TRP A 108 9.55 -2.23 0.60
CA TRP A 108 10.70 -3.11 0.82
C TRP A 108 11.53 -3.33 -0.44
N ALA A 109 10.87 -3.42 -1.59
CA ALA A 109 11.54 -3.57 -2.86
C ALA A 109 12.33 -2.31 -3.23
N GLU A 110 11.78 -1.12 -2.97
CA GLU A 110 12.47 0.16 -3.13
C GLU A 110 13.74 0.21 -2.27
N LEU A 111 13.64 -0.11 -0.98
CA LEU A 111 14.81 -0.15 -0.09
C LEU A 111 15.86 -1.16 -0.54
N TYR A 112 15.44 -2.33 -0.98
CA TYR A 112 16.33 -3.36 -1.51
C TYR A 112 17.05 -2.88 -2.79
N LEU A 113 16.33 -2.29 -3.73
CA LEU A 113 16.90 -1.83 -5.00
C LEU A 113 17.78 -0.60 -4.85
N ILE A 114 17.51 0.27 -3.87
CA ILE A 114 18.42 1.35 -3.47
C ILE A 114 19.73 0.76 -2.94
N ALA A 115 19.66 -0.27 -2.08
CA ALA A 115 20.86 -0.92 -1.55
C ALA A 115 21.66 -1.68 -2.63
N ALA A 116 20.96 -2.22 -3.62
CA ALA A 116 21.56 -2.96 -4.74
C ALA A 116 21.92 -2.08 -5.96
N ASP A 117 21.78 -0.76 -5.86
CA ASP A 117 22.04 0.24 -6.93
C ASP A 117 21.30 -0.04 -8.26
N ASN A 118 20.08 -0.57 -8.19
CA ASN A 118 19.29 -1.00 -9.35
C ASN A 118 17.92 -0.29 -9.40
N MET A 119 17.92 1.04 -9.29
CA MET A 119 16.69 1.83 -9.19
C MET A 119 15.85 1.84 -10.48
N SER A 120 16.46 1.61 -11.64
CA SER A 120 15.74 1.55 -12.93
C SER A 120 14.69 0.43 -12.97
N LEU A 121 14.97 -0.71 -12.34
CA LEU A 121 14.00 -1.83 -12.23
C LEU A 121 12.79 -1.46 -11.37
N TYR A 122 12.97 -0.59 -10.37
CA TYR A 122 11.87 -0.12 -9.53
C TYR A 122 10.91 0.75 -10.35
N GLU A 123 11.44 1.77 -11.02
CA GLU A 123 10.64 2.77 -11.74
C GLU A 123 9.96 2.18 -12.99
N GLN A 124 10.68 1.35 -13.74
CA GLN A 124 10.17 0.83 -15.02
C GLN A 124 9.26 -0.39 -14.85
N PHE A 125 9.41 -1.18 -13.79
CA PHE A 125 8.71 -2.45 -13.65
C PHE A 125 7.89 -2.58 -12.37
N LEU A 126 8.49 -2.42 -11.19
CA LEU A 126 7.80 -2.73 -9.93
C LEU A 126 6.67 -1.75 -9.59
N TYR A 127 6.89 -0.45 -9.78
CA TYR A 127 5.88 0.57 -9.53
C TYR A 127 4.64 0.40 -10.44
N PRO A 128 4.77 0.29 -11.78
CA PRO A 128 3.61 0.07 -12.64
C PRO A 128 2.96 -1.29 -12.39
N LEU A 129 3.73 -2.35 -12.13
CA LEU A 129 3.18 -3.67 -11.80
C LEU A 129 2.31 -3.61 -10.55
N HIS A 130 2.78 -2.97 -9.47
CA HIS A 130 1.99 -2.78 -8.26
C HIS A 130 0.67 -2.05 -8.53
N SER A 131 0.71 -0.99 -9.34
CA SER A 131 -0.49 -0.22 -9.71
C SER A 131 -1.48 -1.06 -10.53
N ILE A 132 -0.99 -1.80 -11.54
CA ILE A 132 -1.82 -2.68 -12.38
C ILE A 132 -2.43 -3.80 -11.55
N CYS A 133 -1.66 -4.47 -10.70
CA CYS A 133 -2.17 -5.53 -9.83
C CYS A 133 -3.28 -5.03 -8.90
N ASN A 134 -3.11 -3.85 -8.28
CA ASN A 134 -4.16 -3.26 -7.46
C ASN A 134 -5.40 -2.90 -8.28
N LEU A 135 -5.22 -2.26 -9.43
CA LEU A 135 -6.33 -1.91 -10.31
C LEU A 135 -7.14 -3.16 -10.73
N CYS A 136 -6.46 -4.20 -11.20
CA CYS A 136 -7.09 -5.47 -11.56
C CYS A 136 -7.84 -6.08 -10.37
N ALA A 137 -7.26 -6.05 -9.17
CA ALA A 137 -7.91 -6.58 -7.97
C ALA A 137 -9.22 -5.83 -7.64
N PHE A 138 -9.20 -4.49 -7.71
CA PHE A 138 -10.40 -3.67 -7.51
C PHE A 138 -11.45 -3.86 -8.60
N LEU A 139 -11.05 -4.02 -9.87
CA LEU A 139 -11.98 -4.29 -10.97
C LEU A 139 -12.68 -5.64 -10.81
N ILE A 140 -11.94 -6.68 -10.43
CA ILE A 140 -12.50 -8.01 -10.17
C ILE A 140 -13.47 -7.95 -8.99
N LEU A 141 -13.15 -7.24 -7.91
CA LEU A 141 -14.11 -7.07 -6.82
C LEU A 141 -15.36 -6.31 -7.26
N GLY A 142 -15.21 -5.23 -8.03
CA GLY A 142 -16.35 -4.49 -8.58
C GLY A 142 -17.28 -5.40 -9.37
N MET A 143 -16.71 -6.29 -10.20
CA MET A 143 -17.45 -7.31 -10.93
C MET A 143 -18.17 -8.28 -9.99
N LEU A 144 -17.48 -8.83 -8.98
CA LEU A 144 -18.08 -9.74 -7.99
C LEU A 144 -19.21 -9.07 -7.20
N LEU A 145 -19.04 -7.80 -6.82
CA LEU A 145 -20.07 -7.05 -6.09
C LEU A 145 -21.31 -6.81 -6.94
N VAL A 146 -21.14 -6.51 -8.24
CA VAL A 146 -22.26 -6.40 -9.18
C VAL A 146 -22.98 -7.74 -9.31
N MET A 147 -22.24 -8.86 -9.40
CA MET A 147 -22.84 -10.20 -9.41
C MET A 147 -23.60 -10.51 -8.12
N TYR A 148 -23.13 -10.04 -6.95
CA TYR A 148 -23.85 -10.20 -5.68
C TYR A 148 -25.06 -9.26 -5.53
N ALA A 149 -25.04 -8.11 -6.19
CA ALA A 149 -26.12 -7.13 -6.14
C ALA A 149 -27.30 -7.50 -7.03
N THR A 150 -27.05 -8.18 -8.16
CA THR A 150 -28.11 -8.63 -9.07
C THR A 150 -28.89 -9.82 -8.46
N GLU A 151 -30.19 -9.89 -8.76
CA GLU A 151 -31.11 -10.93 -8.27
C GLU A 151 -30.79 -12.36 -8.78
N TRP A 152 -29.66 -12.53 -9.47
CA TRP A 152 -29.21 -13.78 -10.07
C TRP A 152 -28.67 -14.78 -9.04
N LYS A 153 -28.69 -14.40 -7.75
CA LYS A 153 -28.15 -15.21 -6.68
C LYS A 153 -29.20 -16.23 -6.19
N THR A 154 -29.05 -17.46 -6.67
CA THR A 154 -29.65 -18.68 -6.10
C THR A 154 -28.71 -19.40 -5.12
N GLU A 155 -27.54 -18.83 -4.82
CA GLU A 155 -26.56 -19.46 -3.92
C GLU A 155 -26.85 -19.18 -2.43
N ASP A 156 -26.96 -20.27 -1.66
CA ASP A 156 -27.29 -20.27 -0.23
C ASP A 156 -26.14 -19.85 0.70
N TYR A 157 -24.91 -19.71 0.17
CA TYR A 157 -23.70 -19.54 0.98
C TYR A 157 -23.19 -18.09 1.03
N TYR A 158 -22.70 -17.69 2.21
CA TYR A 158 -22.09 -16.39 2.44
C TYR A 158 -20.75 -16.24 1.70
N ILE A 159 -19.86 -17.25 1.78
CA ILE A 159 -18.56 -17.29 1.10
C ILE A 159 -18.64 -18.26 -0.08
N THR A 160 -18.59 -17.73 -1.29
CA THR A 160 -18.65 -18.51 -2.53
C THR A 160 -17.26 -19.01 -2.94
N THR A 161 -17.21 -20.06 -3.77
CA THR A 161 -15.95 -20.66 -4.23
C THR A 161 -15.07 -19.66 -4.99
N TRP A 162 -15.66 -18.94 -5.95
CA TRP A 162 -14.93 -17.96 -6.77
C TRP A 162 -14.34 -16.84 -5.93
N TYR A 163 -15.13 -16.34 -4.99
CA TYR A 163 -14.69 -15.32 -4.06
C TYR A 163 -13.52 -15.81 -3.18
N ALA A 164 -13.68 -16.99 -2.55
CA ALA A 164 -12.65 -17.57 -1.69
C ALA A 164 -11.34 -17.81 -2.44
N MET A 165 -11.40 -18.36 -3.66
CA MET A 165 -10.22 -18.62 -4.49
C MET A 165 -9.51 -17.32 -4.89
N PHE A 166 -10.26 -16.31 -5.33
CA PHE A 166 -9.70 -15.03 -5.74
C PHE A 166 -8.97 -14.34 -4.58
N LEU A 167 -9.65 -14.16 -3.44
CA LEU A 167 -9.09 -13.44 -2.31
C LEU A 167 -7.95 -14.21 -1.63
N SER A 168 -8.04 -15.54 -1.57
CA SER A 168 -6.93 -16.38 -1.09
C SER A 168 -5.71 -16.26 -2.00
N SER A 169 -5.90 -16.20 -3.32
CA SER A 169 -4.81 -16.01 -4.27
C SER A 169 -4.11 -14.66 -4.05
N LEU A 170 -4.86 -13.58 -3.84
CA LEU A 170 -4.29 -12.26 -3.51
C LEU A 170 -3.46 -12.29 -2.22
N TYR A 171 -3.97 -12.92 -1.17
CA TYR A 171 -3.23 -13.05 0.09
C TYR A 171 -1.96 -13.90 -0.05
N LEU A 172 -2.00 -14.98 -0.82
CA LEU A 172 -0.82 -15.82 -1.07
C LEU A 172 0.23 -15.10 -1.93
N VAL A 173 -0.19 -14.30 -2.92
CA VAL A 173 0.70 -13.44 -3.71
C VAL A 173 1.33 -12.36 -2.83
N ALA A 174 0.55 -11.71 -1.96
CA ALA A 174 1.11 -10.74 -1.01
C ALA A 174 2.07 -11.41 -0.02
N ALA A 175 1.73 -12.60 0.49
CA ALA A 175 2.56 -13.37 1.41
C ALA A 175 3.89 -13.79 0.77
N SER A 176 3.88 -14.24 -0.49
CA SER A 176 5.09 -14.62 -1.22
C SER A 176 5.97 -13.39 -1.51
N GLY A 177 5.36 -12.26 -1.88
CA GLY A 177 6.05 -10.98 -2.03
C GLY A 177 6.77 -10.56 -0.75
N PHE A 178 6.08 -10.60 0.39
CA PHE A 178 6.68 -10.33 1.71
C PHE A 178 7.83 -11.27 2.04
N TRP A 179 7.66 -12.57 1.79
CA TRP A 179 8.68 -13.57 2.10
C TRP A 179 9.94 -13.36 1.25
N TYR A 180 9.78 -13.20 -0.06
CA TYR A 180 10.90 -13.05 -0.98
C TYR A 180 11.59 -11.69 -0.81
N ILE A 181 10.85 -10.59 -0.97
CA ILE A 181 11.42 -9.23 -0.95
C ILE A 181 11.87 -8.86 0.47
N GLY A 182 11.11 -9.25 1.50
CA GLY A 182 11.48 -8.97 2.89
C GLY A 182 12.76 -9.70 3.31
N ARG A 183 12.98 -10.95 2.84
CA ARG A 183 14.23 -11.68 3.10
C ARG A 183 15.40 -11.06 2.34
N SER A 184 15.22 -10.72 1.06
CA SER A 184 16.26 -10.11 0.23
C SER A 184 16.66 -8.72 0.74
N ALA A 185 15.70 -7.88 1.14
CA ALA A 185 15.99 -6.61 1.79
C ALA A 185 16.81 -6.82 3.07
N ALA A 186 16.47 -7.84 3.87
CA ALA A 186 17.17 -8.12 5.10
C ALA A 186 18.60 -8.65 4.93
N THR A 187 18.94 -9.27 3.79
CA THR A 187 20.31 -9.71 3.50
C THR A 187 21.18 -8.57 3.00
N GLU A 188 20.68 -7.69 2.14
CA GLU A 188 21.42 -6.51 1.66
C GLU A 188 21.62 -5.48 2.78
N LEU A 189 20.61 -5.31 3.63
CA LEU A 189 20.71 -4.57 4.89
C LEU A 189 21.61 -5.26 5.93
N LYS A 190 22.42 -6.27 5.60
CA LYS A 190 23.56 -6.70 6.44
C LYS A 190 24.91 -6.29 5.86
N GLN A 191 24.99 -6.00 4.57
CA GLN A 191 26.26 -5.78 3.85
C GLN A 191 26.75 -4.34 3.93
N VAL A 192 25.85 -3.35 3.99
CA VAL A 192 26.23 -1.92 4.13
C VAL A 192 26.89 -1.62 5.50
N PRO A 193 28.11 -1.07 5.57
CA PRO A 193 28.80 -0.78 6.83
C PRO A 193 28.25 0.50 7.50
N ILE A 194 27.22 0.36 8.35
CA ILE A 194 26.64 1.47 9.14
C ILE A 194 26.44 1.00 10.60
N GLU A 195 26.63 1.91 11.55
CA GLU A 195 26.64 1.76 13.01
C GLU A 195 25.84 0.56 13.58
N LEU A 196 26.60 -0.37 14.18
CA LEU A 196 26.25 -1.78 14.39
C LEU A 196 25.06 -2.07 15.33
N GLN A 197 24.62 -1.12 16.16
CA GLN A 197 23.62 -1.38 17.22
C GLN A 197 22.20 -0.95 16.84
N MET A 198 22.01 0.26 16.28
CA MET A 198 20.69 0.71 15.80
C MET A 198 20.16 -0.17 14.65
N ARG A 199 21.06 -0.63 13.77
CA ARG A 199 20.72 -1.47 12.61
C ARG A 199 20.16 -2.84 13.00
N LYS A 200 20.76 -3.53 13.98
CA LYS A 200 20.30 -4.86 14.41
C LYS A 200 18.89 -4.81 14.99
N LYS A 201 18.58 -3.75 15.74
CA LYS A 201 17.24 -3.54 16.31
C LYS A 201 16.21 -3.27 15.21
N LEU A 202 16.50 -2.36 14.28
CA LEU A 202 15.61 -2.05 13.17
C LEU A 202 15.39 -3.28 12.27
N LEU A 203 16.44 -4.01 11.92
CA LEU A 203 16.36 -5.22 11.10
C LEU A 203 15.53 -6.33 11.78
N LYS A 204 15.65 -6.48 13.11
CA LYS A 204 14.83 -7.43 13.88
C LYS A 204 13.36 -6.98 13.94
N GLU A 205 13.11 -5.69 14.13
CA GLU A 205 11.76 -5.12 14.10
C GLU A 205 11.10 -5.40 12.74
N VAL A 206 11.81 -5.11 11.65
CA VAL A 206 11.38 -5.37 10.27
C VAL A 206 11.08 -6.85 10.02
N GLY A 207 12.01 -7.74 10.36
CA GLY A 207 11.81 -9.17 10.18
C GLY A 207 10.61 -9.71 10.97
N THR A 208 10.36 -9.14 12.16
CA THR A 208 9.19 -9.49 12.98
C THR A 208 7.88 -9.10 12.29
N ILE A 209 7.83 -7.89 11.71
CA ILE A 209 6.65 -7.38 11.00
C ILE A 209 6.34 -8.21 9.76
N THR A 210 7.37 -8.51 8.98
CA THR A 210 7.23 -9.36 7.79
C THR A 210 6.70 -10.74 8.19
N LEU A 211 7.25 -11.35 9.24
CA LEU A 211 6.80 -12.66 9.72
C LEU A 211 5.33 -12.63 10.20
N ILE A 212 4.94 -11.65 11.02
CA ILE A 212 3.56 -11.53 11.49
C ILE A 212 2.60 -11.28 10.31
N SER A 213 2.96 -10.40 9.37
CA SER A 213 2.10 -10.09 8.22
C SER A 213 1.97 -11.29 7.28
N THR A 214 3.08 -11.97 6.94
CA THR A 214 3.08 -13.16 6.10
C THR A 214 2.26 -14.28 6.73
N THR A 215 2.44 -14.55 8.03
CA THR A 215 1.66 -15.59 8.73
C THR A 215 0.18 -15.25 8.75
N CYS A 216 -0.19 -14.00 9.07
CA CYS A 216 -1.58 -13.55 9.02
C CYS A 216 -2.20 -13.75 7.62
N MET A 217 -1.48 -13.39 6.54
CA MET A 217 -1.98 -13.57 5.16
C MET A 217 -2.20 -15.05 4.81
N VAL A 218 -1.27 -15.93 5.17
CA VAL A 218 -1.41 -17.37 4.93
C VAL A 218 -2.59 -17.94 5.70
N PHE A 219 -2.76 -17.57 6.97
CA PHE A 219 -3.91 -18.00 7.76
C PHE A 219 -5.24 -17.45 7.21
N ARG A 220 -5.29 -16.20 6.72
CA ARG A 220 -6.49 -15.66 6.05
C ARG A 220 -6.86 -16.48 4.82
N ALA A 221 -5.89 -16.78 3.96
CA ALA A 221 -6.10 -17.61 2.78
C ALA A 221 -6.61 -19.02 3.18
N ALA A 222 -6.00 -19.63 4.20
CA ALA A 222 -6.43 -20.93 4.69
C ALA A 222 -7.88 -20.90 5.22
N VAL A 223 -8.24 -19.90 6.03
CA VAL A 223 -9.60 -19.75 6.56
C VAL A 223 -10.62 -19.63 5.42
N LEU A 224 -10.37 -18.79 4.42
CA LEU A 224 -11.28 -18.63 3.27
C LEU A 224 -11.50 -19.93 2.51
N ILE A 225 -10.43 -20.69 2.25
CA ILE A 225 -10.53 -21.99 1.57
C ILE A 225 -11.28 -23.01 2.44
N THR A 226 -11.08 -23.01 3.75
CA THR A 226 -11.77 -23.96 4.64
C THR A 226 -13.25 -23.67 4.83
N VAL A 227 -13.67 -22.40 4.73
CA VAL A 227 -15.06 -21.96 4.98
C VAL A 227 -15.87 -21.83 3.68
N MET A 228 -15.25 -21.94 2.50
CA MET A 228 -15.95 -21.83 1.22
C MET A 228 -17.09 -22.84 1.09
N ASN A 229 -18.25 -22.38 0.58
CA ASN A 229 -19.48 -23.17 0.42
C ASN A 229 -19.99 -23.84 1.72
N GLN A 230 -19.64 -23.29 2.88
CA GLN A 230 -20.18 -23.75 4.17
C GLN A 230 -21.10 -22.68 4.76
N PRO A 231 -22.21 -23.07 5.39
CA PRO A 231 -23.06 -22.13 6.11
C PRO A 231 -22.34 -21.66 7.39
N LEU A 232 -22.37 -20.36 7.65
CA LEU A 232 -21.63 -19.75 8.76
C LEU A 232 -22.55 -19.52 9.98
N TYR A 233 -22.85 -20.59 10.70
CA TYR A 233 -23.65 -20.52 11.92
C TYR A 233 -22.82 -19.93 13.07
N LEU A 234 -23.21 -18.76 13.57
CA LEU A 234 -22.53 -18.06 14.67
C LEU A 234 -23.30 -18.18 16.00
N ASP A 235 -24.26 -19.10 16.06
CA ASP A 235 -24.98 -19.49 17.27
C ASP A 235 -24.11 -20.31 18.24
N ARG A 236 -23.19 -21.11 17.69
CA ARG A 236 -22.27 -21.97 18.44
C ARG A 236 -21.00 -21.21 18.87
N VAL A 237 -20.48 -21.60 20.04
CA VAL A 237 -19.30 -20.98 20.65
C VAL A 237 -18.03 -21.09 19.80
N VAL A 238 -17.83 -22.20 19.07
CA VAL A 238 -16.61 -22.44 18.27
C VAL A 238 -16.57 -21.52 17.04
N PRO A 239 -17.56 -21.54 16.11
CA PRO A 239 -17.59 -20.61 14.98
C PRO A 239 -17.58 -19.14 15.41
N PHE A 240 -18.29 -18.80 16.49
CA PHE A 240 -18.27 -17.47 17.09
C PHE A 240 -16.85 -17.05 17.48
N SER A 241 -16.13 -17.93 18.19
CA SER A 241 -14.76 -17.66 18.64
C SER A 241 -13.79 -17.56 17.46
N CYS A 242 -13.96 -18.41 16.44
CA CYS A 242 -13.18 -18.35 15.21
C CYS A 242 -13.40 -17.03 14.46
N ALA A 243 -14.63 -16.51 14.39
CA ALA A 243 -14.93 -15.22 13.78
C ALA A 243 -14.26 -14.06 14.55
N VAL A 244 -14.34 -14.05 15.88
CA VAL A 244 -13.62 -13.07 16.72
C VAL A 244 -12.11 -13.16 16.47
N ALA A 245 -11.55 -14.37 16.48
CA ALA A 245 -10.13 -14.60 16.26
C ALA A 245 -9.69 -14.13 14.85
N TYR A 246 -10.51 -14.35 13.83
CA TYR A 246 -10.26 -13.85 12.48
C TYR A 246 -10.13 -12.32 12.46
N PHE A 247 -11.12 -11.60 12.99
CA PHE A 247 -11.10 -10.13 12.97
C PHE A 247 -10.02 -9.53 13.89
N VAL A 248 -9.73 -10.14 15.03
CA VAL A 248 -8.72 -9.60 15.96
C VAL A 248 -7.30 -9.98 15.52
N LEU A 249 -7.04 -11.27 15.28
CA LEU A 249 -5.69 -11.79 15.04
C LEU A 249 -5.29 -11.72 13.57
N LEU A 250 -6.21 -12.00 12.64
CA LEU A 250 -5.87 -12.06 11.22
C LEU A 250 -6.14 -10.74 10.50
N GLU A 251 -6.89 -9.83 11.10
CA GLU A 251 -7.15 -8.50 10.53
C GLU A 251 -6.62 -7.34 11.39
N GLY A 252 -7.01 -7.29 12.67
CA GLY A 252 -6.62 -6.20 13.57
C GLY A 252 -5.12 -6.19 13.87
N LEU A 253 -4.52 -7.34 14.19
CA LEU A 253 -3.11 -7.46 14.52
C LEU A 253 -2.18 -6.90 13.42
N PRO A 254 -2.27 -7.33 12.15
CA PRO A 254 -1.36 -6.80 11.13
C PRO A 254 -1.60 -5.30 10.85
N LEU A 255 -2.82 -4.79 11.00
CA LEU A 255 -3.09 -3.34 10.92
C LEU A 255 -2.38 -2.56 12.04
N VAL A 256 -2.44 -3.05 13.28
CA VAL A 256 -1.73 -2.46 14.42
C VAL A 256 -0.22 -2.47 14.18
N VAL A 257 0.31 -3.60 13.70
CA VAL A 257 1.74 -3.76 13.40
C VAL A 257 2.18 -2.74 12.33
N VAL A 258 1.43 -2.59 11.24
CA VAL A 258 1.69 -1.60 10.20
C VAL A 258 1.66 -0.17 10.77
N LEU A 259 0.65 0.19 11.57
CA LEU A 259 0.57 1.53 12.18
C LEU A 259 1.75 1.84 13.10
N VAL A 260 2.15 0.88 13.94
CA VAL A 260 3.26 1.07 14.89
C VAL A 260 4.59 1.18 14.16
N PHE A 261 4.79 0.36 13.13
CA PHE A 261 6.03 0.37 12.37
C PHE A 261 6.22 1.65 11.55
N TYR A 262 5.22 2.03 10.76
CA TYR A 262 5.34 3.18 9.87
C TYR A 262 5.38 4.52 10.60
N ARG A 263 4.90 4.56 11.85
CA ARG A 263 5.11 5.70 12.75
C ARG A 263 6.59 5.93 13.08
N ARG A 264 7.40 4.87 13.08
CA ARG A 264 8.82 4.92 13.52
C ARG A 264 9.81 5.11 12.38
N MET A 265 9.38 4.93 11.13
CA MET A 265 10.31 5.10 10.01
C MET A 265 10.63 6.58 9.79
N PRO A 266 11.91 6.95 9.64
CA PRO A 266 12.27 8.28 9.17
C PRO A 266 11.75 8.45 7.75
N LEU A 267 11.26 9.65 7.44
CA LEU A 267 10.92 10.04 6.08
C LEU A 267 12.15 9.78 5.19
N PRO A 268 12.01 9.20 3.99
CA PRO A 268 13.09 9.20 3.02
C PRO A 268 13.53 10.64 2.84
N SER A 269 14.78 10.91 3.20
CA SER A 269 15.42 12.21 3.04
C SER A 269 15.61 12.49 1.54
N ARG A 270 14.52 12.82 0.84
CA ARG A 270 14.57 13.49 -0.46
C ARG A 270 14.51 15.02 -0.31
N GLU A 271 14.76 15.51 0.91
CA GLU A 271 14.98 16.92 1.27
C GLU A 271 16.39 17.17 1.84
N LEU A 272 17.29 16.17 1.84
CA LEU A 272 18.71 16.39 2.16
C LEU A 272 19.56 16.27 0.89
N LEU A 273 19.47 17.29 0.05
CA LEU A 273 20.56 17.74 -0.81
C LEU A 273 20.80 19.24 -0.50
N PRO A 274 22.05 19.70 -0.61
CA PRO A 274 22.79 20.34 0.48
C PRO A 274 22.52 21.85 0.60
N GLU A 275 22.70 22.38 1.81
CA GLU A 275 23.00 23.79 2.08
C GLU A 275 24.41 24.15 1.54
N GLU A 276 24.66 23.91 0.26
CA GLU A 276 25.76 24.50 -0.50
C GLU A 276 25.26 24.76 -1.93
N GLY A 277 24.94 26.02 -2.21
CA GLY A 277 24.47 26.43 -3.54
C GLY A 277 23.38 27.50 -3.57
N LYS A 278 23.37 28.46 -2.64
CA LYS A 278 22.90 29.80 -3.02
C LYS A 278 23.80 30.25 -4.17
N LEU A 279 23.18 30.68 -5.27
CA LEU A 279 23.76 31.10 -6.56
C LEU A 279 23.76 29.99 -7.63
N LEU A 280 22.59 29.74 -8.24
CA LEU A 280 22.38 29.87 -9.69
C LEU A 280 20.91 29.54 -10.05
N GLY A 281 20.20 30.58 -10.51
CA GLY A 281 19.18 30.48 -11.57
C GLY A 281 17.92 29.63 -11.37
N ASN A 282 16.81 30.31 -11.07
CA ASN A 282 15.42 29.88 -11.28
C ASN A 282 15.18 29.01 -12.54
N GLN A 283 14.48 27.88 -12.38
CA GLN A 283 13.28 27.46 -13.13
C GLN A 283 12.62 26.25 -12.43
N PRO A 284 11.32 26.26 -12.11
CA PRO A 284 10.61 25.06 -11.64
C PRO A 284 10.08 24.26 -12.84
N PHE A 285 10.45 22.98 -12.95
CA PHE A 285 9.86 22.07 -13.93
C PHE A 285 8.51 21.55 -13.42
N SER A 286 7.43 22.03 -14.04
CA SER A 286 6.05 21.58 -13.83
C SER A 286 5.80 20.30 -14.64
N TYR A 287 5.28 19.25 -13.99
CA TYR A 287 4.67 18.11 -14.67
C TYR A 287 3.21 18.46 -15.00
N GLN A 288 2.93 18.70 -16.28
CA GLN A 288 1.56 18.71 -16.79
C GLN A 288 1.53 18.04 -18.15
N GLY A 289 1.13 16.77 -18.16
CA GLY A 289 0.84 16.04 -19.39
C GLY A 289 -0.45 16.59 -20.00
N THR A 290 -0.33 17.24 -21.15
CA THR A 290 -1.47 17.49 -22.05
C THR A 290 -1.00 17.18 -23.45
N VAL A 291 -1.63 16.18 -24.07
CA VAL A 291 -1.51 15.87 -25.49
C VAL A 291 -2.32 16.93 -26.23
N ASP A 292 -1.70 17.69 -27.12
CA ASP A 292 -2.43 18.49 -28.08
C ASP A 292 -1.77 18.42 -29.46
N MET A 293 -2.60 18.09 -30.45
CA MET A 293 -2.24 18.00 -31.87
C MET A 293 -2.03 19.39 -32.46
N GLY A 294 -0.88 19.62 -33.10
CA GLY A 294 -0.57 20.88 -33.78
C GLY A 294 -0.50 20.73 -35.30
N MET A 295 -1.58 21.09 -35.99
CA MET A 295 -1.56 21.53 -37.39
C MET A 295 -0.92 22.92 -37.49
N GLY A 296 0.00 23.09 -38.46
CA GLY A 296 0.05 24.26 -39.35
C GLY A 296 0.80 25.53 -38.90
N GLY A 297 1.81 25.92 -39.70
CA GLY A 297 2.17 27.32 -39.95
C GLY A 297 3.62 27.71 -39.67
N GLY A 298 4.48 27.74 -40.70
CA GLY A 298 5.84 28.33 -40.65
C GLY A 298 5.84 29.88 -40.73
N PRO A 299 6.88 30.56 -41.25
CA PRO A 299 8.20 30.07 -41.69
C PRO A 299 9.40 30.91 -41.17
N GLY A 300 10.62 30.36 -41.31
CA GLY A 300 11.84 31.17 -41.48
C GLY A 300 12.91 31.02 -40.40
N GLY A 301 14.09 30.53 -40.79
CA GLY A 301 15.31 30.55 -39.98
C GLY A 301 16.17 29.31 -40.22
N GLY A 302 17.25 29.47 -40.98
CA GLY A 302 18.06 28.39 -41.54
C GLY A 302 18.73 27.48 -40.51
N TRP A 303 18.81 26.20 -40.87
CA TRP A 303 19.57 25.19 -40.16
C TRP A 303 20.88 24.92 -40.92
N SER A 304 21.99 25.42 -40.37
CA SER A 304 23.33 24.91 -40.65
C SER A 304 23.59 23.71 -39.74
N VAL A 305 23.81 22.54 -40.33
CA VAL A 305 24.19 21.30 -39.66
C VAL A 305 25.66 21.36 -39.23
N PRO A 306 26.03 21.11 -37.95
CA PRO A 306 27.41 20.87 -37.59
C PRO A 306 27.80 19.39 -37.74
N ASP A 307 28.92 19.18 -38.43
CA ASP A 307 29.65 17.95 -38.70
C ASP A 307 30.09 17.22 -37.40
N PRO A 308 29.86 15.89 -37.26
CA PRO A 308 30.26 15.11 -36.10
C PRO A 308 31.72 14.65 -36.23
N SER A 309 32.66 15.58 -36.19
CA SER A 309 34.09 15.25 -36.19
C SER A 309 34.94 16.28 -35.46
N ARG A 310 34.65 16.58 -34.19
CA ARG A 310 35.61 17.25 -33.31
C ARG A 310 35.35 17.08 -31.82
N SER A 311 36.44 16.76 -31.11
CA SER A 311 36.70 16.92 -29.67
C SER A 311 36.20 15.86 -28.68
N THR A 312 36.92 14.72 -28.65
CA THR A 312 37.27 14.06 -27.39
C THR A 312 38.35 14.90 -26.69
N LEU A 313 37.96 15.79 -25.78
CA LEU A 313 38.90 16.40 -24.83
C LEU A 313 38.87 15.58 -23.55
N SER A 314 40.02 14.96 -23.27
CA SER A 314 40.28 14.13 -22.09
C SER A 314 40.14 14.98 -20.82
N VAL A 315 39.39 14.45 -19.86
CA VAL A 315 39.20 14.96 -18.48
C VAL A 315 40.53 15.28 -17.78
N GLU A 316 41.63 14.67 -18.24
CA GLU A 316 42.98 14.82 -17.73
C GLU A 316 43.59 16.22 -17.95
N GLU A 317 43.14 16.96 -18.96
CA GLU A 317 43.63 18.32 -19.24
C GLU A 317 42.99 19.39 -18.35
N SER A 318 41.78 19.11 -17.83
CA SER A 318 41.08 19.99 -16.88
C SER A 318 41.67 19.90 -15.47
N ILE A 319 42.20 18.73 -15.08
CA ILE A 319 42.81 18.51 -13.76
C ILE A 319 44.20 19.17 -13.66
N LYS A 320 44.91 19.32 -14.78
CA LYS A 320 46.21 20.01 -14.82
C LYS A 320 46.12 21.54 -14.65
N ARG A 321 44.95 22.15 -14.86
CA ARG A 321 44.75 23.61 -14.65
C ARG A 321 44.41 23.99 -13.21
N LEU A 322 44.03 23.03 -12.37
CA LEU A 322 43.63 23.27 -10.98
C LEU A 322 44.76 23.05 -9.95
N SER A 323 45.98 22.73 -10.39
CA SER A 323 47.12 22.40 -9.50
C SER A 323 48.34 23.31 -9.65
N ALA A 324 48.18 24.52 -10.19
CA ALA A 324 49.25 25.52 -10.16
C ALA A 324 49.22 26.27 -8.80
N PRO A 325 50.32 26.29 -8.03
CA PRO A 325 50.39 27.01 -6.76
C PRO A 325 50.47 28.52 -7.01
N GLU A 326 49.60 29.29 -6.35
CA GLU A 326 49.61 30.76 -6.35
C GLU A 326 50.96 31.28 -5.81
N GLY A 327 51.71 31.94 -6.69
CA GLY A 327 52.91 32.68 -6.35
C GLY A 327 52.62 34.17 -6.22
N SER A 328 53.11 34.74 -5.11
CA SER A 328 53.81 36.03 -5.08
C SER A 328 53.04 37.29 -5.50
N TRP A 329 52.54 38.01 -4.50
CA TRP A 329 52.22 39.43 -4.58
C TRP A 329 53.52 40.26 -4.68
N ASP A 330 53.68 40.98 -5.79
CA ASP A 330 54.43 42.24 -5.99
C ASP A 330 53.77 42.87 -7.24
N GLY A 331 53.33 44.11 -7.35
CA GLY A 331 53.84 45.37 -6.83
C GLY A 331 53.93 46.33 -8.03
N ASN A 332 53.08 47.37 -8.02
CA ASN A 332 53.12 48.60 -8.82
C ASN A 332 52.67 48.66 -10.30
N LEU A 333 51.87 49.73 -10.50
CA LEU A 333 51.49 50.51 -11.70
C LEU A 333 50.31 50.02 -12.54
#